data_AF-A0A5C3NW98-F1
#
_entry.id   AF-A0A5C3NW98-F1
#
_cell.length_a   1.000
_cell.length_b   1.000
_cell.length_c   1.000
_cell.angle_alpha   90.00
_cell.angle_beta   90.00
_cell.angle_gamma   90.00
#
_symmetry.space_group_name_H-M   'P 1'
#
loop_
_entity.id
_entity.type
_entity.pdbx_description
1 polymer ?
#
loop_
_entity_poly.entity_id
_entity_poly.type
_entity_poly.pdbx_seq_one_letter_code
_entity_poly.pdbx_strand_id
1 'polypeptide(L)'
;QDALFELDEASPTLGVFSQVFVVSRPTRLDRRATMQQLRAALSLEWTYVDAISSEDPLVDQVAECVRLSRKNNHLPTFDWPPRSDVDQVVRSPPLPPLDASVPWLSATAATPCRYPAPPPLNASAHAPGLADNTSQSADRTHGVKYKPSLLSYMLLTPAKFACWYSHLDAIQRVAAYDDSLADADGGGPRGAALILEDDVDMERDVRGRLREVWSVLPDDWDIVFLGHCWSNEARYPALRARGAKASGLYPKMSVHPSFAPKCTHAYAVSPAGARRILLHLLYPPFAYSRALDQAFAWLVQTGRLRAFSVVPSLVVQHKLTGSDIDGGENGLGSGWKDRLEHGV
;
A
#
# COMPACT_ATOMS: atom_id res chain seq x y z
N GLN A 1 -29.86 -12.20 26.27
CA GLN A 1 -29.57 -11.05 25.39
C GLN A 1 -28.05 -10.95 25.23
N ASP A 2 -27.38 -12.10 25.13
CA ASP A 2 -25.96 -12.30 25.44
C ASP A 2 -25.30 -13.13 24.33
N ALA A 3 -25.52 -12.72 23.08
CA ALA A 3 -24.99 -13.41 21.89
C ALA A 3 -24.24 -12.45 20.94
N LEU A 4 -23.85 -11.26 21.42
CA LEU A 4 -23.25 -10.19 20.60
C LEU A 4 -21.84 -9.79 21.03
N PHE A 5 -21.22 -10.52 21.95
CA PHE A 5 -19.92 -10.16 22.54
C PHE A 5 -18.89 -11.30 22.63
N GLU A 6 -19.10 -12.43 21.95
CA GLU A 6 -18.06 -13.45 21.75
C GLU A 6 -17.36 -13.29 20.38
N LEU A 7 -16.90 -12.09 20.06
CA LEU A 7 -15.89 -11.94 19.00
C LEU A 7 -14.52 -12.26 19.60
N ASP A 8 -14.23 -13.55 19.52
CA ASP A 8 -13.01 -14.30 19.81
C ASP A 8 -11.78 -13.45 20.22
N GLU A 9 -11.53 -13.38 21.53
CA GLU A 9 -10.26 -12.88 22.06
C GLU A 9 -9.05 -13.68 21.52
N ALA A 10 -9.27 -14.87 20.94
CA ALA A 10 -8.24 -15.70 20.32
C ALA A 10 -8.12 -15.54 18.79
N SER A 11 -8.86 -14.64 18.12
CA SER A 11 -8.80 -14.52 16.66
C SER A 11 -7.35 -14.30 16.18
N PRO A 12 -6.78 -15.15 15.31
CA PRO A 12 -5.37 -15.03 14.92
C PRO A 12 -5.10 -13.81 14.00
N THR A 13 -6.14 -13.07 13.62
CA THR A 13 -6.10 -11.94 12.68
C THR A 13 -6.68 -10.66 13.29
N LEU A 14 -6.45 -10.46 14.59
CA LEU A 14 -6.82 -9.24 15.36
C LEU A 14 -8.34 -8.98 15.47
N GLY A 15 -9.19 -9.95 15.10
CA GLY A 15 -10.65 -9.86 15.21
C GLY A 15 -11.34 -8.93 14.22
N VAL A 16 -10.60 -8.19 13.39
CA VAL A 16 -11.14 -7.25 12.39
C VAL A 16 -10.68 -7.54 10.96
N PHE A 17 -9.69 -8.42 10.79
CA PHE A 17 -9.15 -8.80 9.48
C PHE A 17 -9.48 -10.26 9.19
N SER A 18 -9.74 -10.57 7.93
CA SER A 18 -9.84 -11.95 7.44
C SER A 18 -8.45 -12.54 7.20
N GLN A 19 -7.47 -11.71 6.85
CA GLN A 19 -6.12 -12.14 6.51
C GLN A 19 -5.08 -11.13 6.99
N VAL A 20 -3.89 -11.62 7.32
CA VAL A 20 -2.71 -10.80 7.56
C VAL A 20 -1.62 -11.26 6.60
N PHE A 21 -1.03 -10.33 5.88
CA PHE A 21 0.07 -10.54 4.95
C PHE A 21 1.33 -9.84 5.45
N VAL A 22 2.47 -10.51 5.31
CA VAL A 22 3.79 -9.91 5.56
C VAL A 22 4.59 -9.92 4.27
N VAL A 23 4.89 -8.75 3.72
CA VAL A 23 5.76 -8.57 2.56
C VAL A 23 7.20 -8.68 3.03
N SER A 24 7.90 -9.75 2.62
CA SER A 24 9.27 -10.01 3.04
C SER A 24 10.04 -10.73 1.95
N ARG A 25 11.31 -10.41 1.74
CA ARG A 25 12.16 -11.19 0.82
C ARG A 25 12.42 -12.57 1.44
N PRO A 26 12.33 -13.68 0.68
CA PRO A 26 12.66 -15.02 1.17
C PRO A 26 14.06 -15.13 1.78
N THR A 27 14.98 -14.31 1.29
CA THR A 27 16.39 -14.27 1.72
C THR A 27 16.62 -13.49 3.02
N ARG A 28 15.66 -12.68 3.49
CA ARG A 28 15.75 -11.93 4.77
C ARG A 28 15.34 -12.80 5.95
N LEU A 29 16.11 -13.86 6.17
CA LEU A 29 15.87 -14.82 7.27
C LEU A 29 15.95 -14.17 8.64
N ASP A 30 16.79 -13.14 8.79
CA ASP A 30 16.91 -12.32 9.99
C ASP A 30 15.59 -11.63 10.34
N ARG A 31 14.99 -10.92 9.38
CA ARG A 31 13.72 -10.20 9.56
C ARG A 31 12.55 -11.16 9.73
N ARG A 32 12.49 -12.23 8.94
CA ARG A 32 11.46 -13.26 9.11
C ARG A 32 11.52 -13.90 10.49
N ALA A 33 12.71 -14.11 11.07
CA ALA A 33 12.85 -14.62 12.43
C ALA A 33 12.32 -13.63 13.48
N THR A 34 12.63 -12.33 13.35
CA THR A 34 12.04 -11.28 14.21
C THR A 34 10.52 -11.24 14.09
N MET A 35 9.99 -11.32 12.86
CA MET A 35 8.56 -11.41 12.62
C MET A 35 7.96 -12.65 13.29
N GLN A 36 8.60 -13.82 13.25
CA GLN A 36 8.10 -15.00 14.00
C GLN A 36 7.99 -14.76 15.51
N GLN A 37 8.92 -14.01 16.10
CA GLN A 37 8.84 -13.65 17.52
C GLN A 37 7.63 -12.74 17.80
N LEU A 38 7.43 -11.72 16.96
CA LEU A 38 6.26 -10.84 17.04
C LEU A 38 4.95 -11.63 16.88
N ARG A 39 4.90 -12.55 15.91
CA ARG A 39 3.77 -13.46 15.66
C ARG A 39 3.40 -14.24 16.92
N ALA A 40 4.39 -14.88 17.54
CA ALA A 40 4.20 -15.67 18.74
C ALA A 40 3.78 -14.82 19.93
N ALA A 41 4.42 -13.66 20.13
CA ALA A 41 4.12 -12.75 21.23
C ALA A 41 2.68 -12.20 21.19
N LEU A 42 2.14 -11.97 20.00
CA LEU A 42 0.79 -11.45 19.80
C LEU A 42 -0.26 -12.52 19.47
N SER A 43 0.15 -13.80 19.42
CA SER A 43 -0.71 -14.92 19.01
C SER A 43 -1.42 -14.68 17.68
N LEU A 44 -0.64 -14.25 16.67
CA LEU A 44 -1.15 -13.95 15.33
C LEU A 44 -0.83 -15.06 14.33
N GLU A 45 -1.57 -15.08 13.24
CA GLU A 45 -1.26 -15.84 12.03
C GLU A 45 -1.16 -14.88 10.86
N TRP A 46 -0.20 -15.15 9.96
CA TRP A 46 -0.07 -14.42 8.71
C TRP A 46 0.56 -15.27 7.62
N THR A 47 0.35 -14.83 6.39
CA THR A 47 0.96 -15.40 5.19
C THR A 47 2.08 -14.49 4.69
N TYR A 48 3.26 -15.05 4.43
CA TYR A 48 4.31 -14.29 3.74
C TYR A 48 3.97 -14.12 2.26
N VAL A 49 4.13 -12.88 1.79
CA VAL A 49 4.18 -12.54 0.38
C VAL A 49 5.66 -12.35 0.03
N ASP A 50 6.19 -13.23 -0.80
CA ASP A 50 7.59 -13.24 -1.17
C ASP A 50 7.92 -12.02 -2.02
N ALA A 51 8.56 -11.04 -1.39
CA ALA A 51 9.01 -9.82 -2.05
C ALA A 51 10.18 -10.11 -2.99
N ILE A 52 10.23 -9.39 -4.11
CA ILE A 52 11.35 -9.44 -5.06
C ILE A 52 12.47 -8.50 -4.62
N SER A 53 13.71 -8.81 -5.03
CA SER A 53 14.87 -7.97 -4.74
C SER A 53 15.04 -6.86 -5.79
N SER A 54 15.84 -5.83 -5.47
CA SER A 54 16.26 -4.81 -6.45
C SER A 54 17.01 -5.38 -7.64
N GLU A 55 17.62 -6.56 -7.48
CA GLU A 55 18.39 -7.26 -8.51
C GLU A 55 17.56 -8.31 -9.27
N ASP A 56 16.26 -8.43 -8.99
CA ASP A 56 15.40 -9.35 -9.71
C ASP A 56 15.26 -8.90 -11.18
N PRO A 57 15.48 -9.78 -12.19
CA PRO A 57 15.38 -9.41 -13.60
C PRO A 57 14.04 -8.77 -13.98
N LEU A 58 12.97 -9.08 -13.25
CA LEU A 58 11.67 -8.47 -13.45
C LEU A 58 11.71 -6.96 -13.17
N VAL A 59 12.51 -6.50 -12.21
CA VAL A 59 12.67 -5.06 -11.92
C VAL A 59 13.19 -4.30 -13.13
N ASP A 60 14.22 -4.83 -13.79
CA ASP A 60 14.79 -4.23 -14.99
C ASP A 60 13.79 -4.25 -16.16
N GLN A 61 13.04 -5.35 -16.32
CA GLN A 61 12.00 -5.47 -17.34
C GLN A 61 10.90 -4.42 -17.15
N VAL A 62 10.39 -4.28 -15.91
CA VAL A 62 9.36 -3.30 -15.55
C VAL A 62 9.87 -1.88 -15.76
N ALA A 63 11.10 -1.58 -15.32
CA ALA A 63 11.72 -0.27 -15.50
C ALA A 63 11.87 0.09 -16.99
N GLU A 64 12.31 -0.85 -17.83
CA GLU A 64 12.43 -0.65 -19.26
C GLU A 64 11.07 -0.43 -19.92
N CYS A 65 10.03 -1.20 -19.56
CA CYS A 65 8.67 -0.98 -20.08
C CYS A 65 8.12 0.40 -19.71
N VAL A 66 8.32 0.84 -18.47
CA VAL A 66 7.93 2.19 -18.01
C VAL A 66 8.68 3.26 -18.78
N ARG A 67 9.98 3.08 -19.02
CA ARG A 67 10.82 4.01 -19.80
C ARG A 67 10.36 4.11 -21.25
N LEU A 68 10.13 2.97 -21.92
CA LEU A 68 9.66 2.94 -23.31
C LEU A 68 8.28 3.57 -23.46
N SER A 69 7.38 3.30 -22.52
CA SER A 69 6.06 3.92 -22.48
C SER A 69 6.16 5.45 -22.40
N ARG A 70 6.93 5.97 -21.44
CA ARG A 70 7.11 7.42 -21.27
C ARG A 70 7.74 8.07 -22.48
N LYS A 71 8.74 7.43 -23.08
CA LYS A 71 9.38 7.93 -24.31
C LYS A 71 8.39 8.09 -25.47
N ASN A 72 7.40 7.19 -25.55
CA ASN A 72 6.39 7.20 -26.61
C ASN A 72 5.16 8.06 -26.27
N ASN A 73 5.07 8.59 -25.05
CA ASN A 73 4.01 9.51 -24.65
C ASN A 73 4.51 10.95 -24.76
N HIS A 74 3.87 11.75 -25.62
CA HIS A 74 4.25 13.15 -25.84
C HIS A 74 3.36 14.14 -25.10
N LEU A 75 2.32 13.66 -24.41
CA LEU A 75 1.45 14.51 -23.61
C LEU A 75 2.20 14.94 -22.34
N PRO A 76 2.09 16.19 -21.87
CA PRO A 76 2.75 16.65 -20.65
C PRO A 76 2.04 16.19 -19.36
N THR A 77 0.75 15.90 -19.46
CA THR A 77 -0.15 15.49 -18.39
C THR A 77 -1.05 14.37 -18.86
N PHE A 78 -1.69 13.67 -17.92
CA PHE A 78 -2.68 12.65 -18.22
C PHE A 78 -3.97 12.92 -17.46
N ASP A 79 -5.08 12.47 -18.03
CA ASP A 79 -6.38 12.51 -17.37
C ASP A 79 -6.70 11.14 -16.78
N TRP A 80 -7.27 11.15 -15.58
CA TRP A 80 -7.73 9.92 -14.97
C TRP A 80 -9.06 9.48 -15.57
N PRO A 81 -9.34 8.16 -15.61
CA PRO A 81 -10.68 7.69 -15.90
C PRO A 81 -11.71 8.34 -14.96
N PRO A 82 -12.94 8.60 -15.43
CA PRO A 82 -14.03 9.04 -14.57
C PRO A 82 -14.19 8.12 -13.35
N ARG A 83 -14.47 8.71 -12.18
CA ARG A 83 -14.65 7.93 -10.95
C ARG A 83 -15.76 6.88 -11.08
N SER A 84 -16.82 7.20 -11.82
CA SER A 84 -17.91 6.27 -12.14
C SER A 84 -17.42 4.98 -12.80
N ASP A 85 -16.46 5.09 -13.70
CA ASP A 85 -15.94 3.98 -14.51
C ASP A 85 -15.07 3.10 -13.62
N VAL A 86 -14.24 3.71 -12.78
CA VAL A 86 -13.46 3.01 -11.75
C VAL A 86 -14.39 2.28 -10.78
N ASP A 87 -15.41 2.97 -10.25
CA ASP A 87 -16.37 2.39 -9.30
C ASP A 87 -17.21 1.28 -9.93
N GLN A 88 -17.47 1.33 -11.23
CA GLN A 88 -18.10 0.24 -11.97
C GLN A 88 -17.20 -0.99 -12.02
N VAL A 89 -15.91 -0.84 -12.34
CA VAL A 89 -14.96 -1.97 -12.39
C VAL A 89 -14.70 -2.55 -10.99
N VAL A 90 -14.59 -1.71 -9.96
CA VAL A 90 -14.40 -2.15 -8.56
C VAL A 90 -15.54 -3.07 -8.09
N ARG A 91 -16.76 -2.82 -8.54
CA ARG A 91 -17.94 -3.63 -8.20
C ARG A 91 -18.03 -4.96 -8.96
N SER A 92 -17.19 -5.15 -9.98
CA SER A 92 -17.18 -6.38 -10.77
C SER A 92 -16.27 -7.44 -10.13
N PRO A 93 -16.72 -8.71 -9.98
CA PRO A 93 -15.93 -9.84 -9.43
C PRO A 93 -14.62 -10.14 -10.19
N PRO A 94 -13.71 -10.98 -9.64
CA PRO A 94 -12.27 -10.75 -9.45
C PRO A 94 -11.49 -10.16 -10.63
N LEU A 95 -10.65 -9.17 -10.32
CA LEU A 95 -9.62 -8.71 -11.24
C LEU A 95 -8.69 -9.88 -11.58
N PRO A 96 -8.26 -10.02 -12.84
CA PRO A 96 -7.30 -11.06 -13.20
C PRO A 96 -5.99 -10.87 -12.43
N PRO A 97 -5.21 -11.95 -12.22
CA PRO A 97 -3.88 -11.87 -11.62
C PRO A 97 -2.99 -10.81 -12.29
N LEU A 98 -1.96 -10.32 -11.59
CA LEU A 98 -1.09 -9.23 -12.06
C LEU A 98 -0.46 -9.48 -13.44
N ASP A 99 -0.02 -10.72 -13.67
CA ASP A 99 0.58 -11.15 -14.95
C ASP A 99 -0.43 -11.16 -16.12
N ALA A 100 -1.69 -11.44 -15.84
CA ALA A 100 -2.78 -11.49 -16.81
C ALA A 100 -3.45 -10.13 -17.04
N SER A 101 -3.55 -9.30 -15.99
CA SER A 101 -4.15 -7.96 -16.05
C SER A 101 -3.20 -6.91 -16.62
N VAL A 102 -1.89 -7.14 -16.53
CA VAL A 102 -0.87 -6.21 -16.97
C VAL A 102 0.20 -6.96 -17.77
N PRO A 103 0.01 -7.13 -19.11
CA PRO A 103 0.90 -7.93 -19.94
C PRO A 103 2.38 -7.51 -19.91
N TRP A 104 2.68 -6.26 -19.53
CA TRP A 104 4.04 -5.75 -19.40
C TRP A 104 4.69 -5.98 -18.01
N LEU A 105 3.93 -6.49 -17.03
CA LEU A 105 4.43 -6.97 -15.73
C LEU A 105 4.66 -8.50 -15.71
N SER A 106 4.39 -9.21 -16.81
CA SER A 106 4.53 -10.67 -16.87
C SER A 106 5.97 -11.11 -17.10
N ALA A 107 6.48 -11.94 -16.20
CA ALA A 107 7.84 -12.51 -16.24
C ALA A 107 8.05 -13.56 -17.36
N THR A 108 6.98 -14.07 -17.97
CA THR A 108 7.06 -15.20 -18.92
C THR A 108 7.07 -14.80 -20.39
N ALA A 109 6.98 -13.50 -20.69
CA ALA A 109 6.64 -13.08 -22.04
C ALA A 109 7.84 -12.47 -22.77
N ALA A 110 8.29 -13.16 -23.83
CA ALA A 110 8.94 -12.54 -25.00
C ALA A 110 8.03 -11.51 -25.73
N THR A 111 7.04 -10.96 -25.03
CA THR A 111 6.10 -9.97 -25.54
C THR A 111 6.76 -8.60 -25.39
N PRO A 112 7.04 -7.89 -26.50
CA PRO A 112 7.56 -6.53 -26.42
C PRO A 112 6.61 -5.68 -25.58
N CYS A 113 7.14 -4.78 -24.74
CA CYS A 113 6.39 -3.87 -23.88
C CYS A 113 5.27 -3.18 -24.70
N ARG A 114 4.07 -3.76 -24.70
CA ARG A 114 2.90 -3.19 -25.37
C ARG A 114 2.13 -2.42 -24.32
N TYR A 115 2.54 -1.18 -24.13
CA TYR A 115 1.71 -0.20 -23.46
C TYR A 115 0.40 -0.08 -24.26
N PRO A 116 -0.79 -0.06 -23.63
CA PRO A 116 -1.99 0.34 -24.33
C PRO A 116 -1.79 1.82 -24.73
N ALA A 117 -1.47 2.04 -26.00
CA ALA A 117 -1.32 3.38 -26.53
C ALA A 117 -2.65 4.12 -26.29
N PRO A 118 -2.64 5.32 -25.69
CA PRO A 118 -3.75 6.22 -25.89
C PRO A 118 -3.93 6.42 -27.40
N PRO A 119 -5.16 6.58 -27.91
CA PRO A 119 -5.39 6.75 -29.34
C PRO A 119 -4.48 7.84 -29.91
N PRO A 120 -3.82 7.60 -31.06
CA PRO A 120 -2.71 8.42 -31.51
C PRO A 120 -3.17 9.83 -31.84
N LEU A 121 -2.55 10.83 -31.20
CA LEU A 121 -2.47 12.19 -31.72
C LEU A 121 -1.03 12.41 -32.18
N ASN A 122 -0.89 12.65 -33.49
CA ASN A 122 0.36 12.84 -34.21
C ASN A 122 1.39 13.68 -33.45
N ALA A 123 2.60 13.15 -33.23
CA ALA A 123 3.81 13.97 -33.17
C ALA A 123 5.08 13.15 -33.43
N SER A 124 6.02 13.82 -34.09
CA SER A 124 7.26 13.34 -34.73
C SER A 124 8.40 13.05 -33.74
N ALA A 125 9.35 12.23 -34.23
CA ALA A 125 10.53 11.68 -33.58
C ALA A 125 11.54 12.72 -33.01
N HIS A 126 12.29 12.33 -31.95
CA HIS A 126 13.76 12.40 -31.88
C HIS A 126 14.37 11.74 -30.60
N ALA A 127 15.48 11.03 -30.84
CA ALA A 127 16.65 10.54 -30.06
C ALA A 127 16.69 10.37 -28.50
N PRO A 128 17.52 9.42 -27.98
CA PRO A 128 17.50 8.93 -26.59
C PRO A 128 18.48 9.63 -25.64
N GLY A 129 18.11 9.73 -24.36
CA GLY A 129 18.99 10.19 -23.28
C GLY A 129 18.44 9.76 -21.92
N LEU A 130 19.35 9.50 -20.98
CA LEU A 130 19.19 8.88 -19.65
C LEU A 130 18.33 9.69 -18.63
N ALA A 131 17.19 10.24 -19.04
CA ALA A 131 16.48 11.32 -18.32
C ALA A 131 15.23 10.91 -17.53
N ASP A 132 14.78 9.65 -17.57
CA ASP A 132 13.39 9.30 -17.20
C ASP A 132 13.18 8.61 -15.83
N ASN A 133 14.22 8.46 -15.01
CA ASN A 133 14.14 7.74 -13.72
C ASN A 133 13.88 8.64 -12.50
N THR A 134 13.06 9.67 -12.69
CA THR A 134 12.70 10.62 -11.63
C THR A 134 11.22 10.60 -11.35
N SER A 135 10.88 10.90 -10.09
CA SER A 135 9.50 10.93 -9.63
C SER A 135 8.76 12.10 -10.29
N GLN A 136 7.54 11.85 -10.71
CA GLN A 136 6.63 12.86 -11.23
C GLN A 136 6.09 13.72 -10.08
N SER A 137 6.06 15.04 -10.29
CA SER A 137 5.28 15.97 -9.48
C SER A 137 3.91 16.16 -10.15
N ALA A 138 2.83 15.78 -9.49
CA ALA A 138 1.45 15.84 -9.99
C ALA A 138 1.07 14.81 -11.08
N ASP A 139 -0.07 15.02 -11.77
CA ASP A 139 -0.57 14.21 -12.89
C ASP A 139 0.21 14.48 -14.20
N ARG A 140 1.54 14.52 -14.07
CA ARG A 140 2.47 14.65 -15.20
C ARG A 140 2.76 13.28 -15.76
N THR A 141 3.06 13.18 -17.03
CA THR A 141 3.47 11.91 -17.68
C THR A 141 4.98 11.66 -17.56
N HIS A 142 5.77 12.72 -17.42
CA HIS A 142 7.22 12.69 -17.30
C HIS A 142 7.69 13.15 -15.91
N GLY A 143 8.73 12.50 -15.41
CA GLY A 143 9.41 12.87 -14.17
C GLY A 143 10.14 14.21 -14.27
N VAL A 144 10.62 14.73 -13.14
CA VAL A 144 11.48 15.92 -13.10
C VAL A 144 12.85 15.59 -13.72
N LYS A 145 13.38 16.36 -14.67
CA LYS A 145 14.73 16.06 -15.22
C LYS A 145 15.77 15.80 -14.12
N TYR A 146 16.52 14.71 -14.23
CA TYR A 146 17.53 14.33 -13.24
C TYR A 146 18.50 15.49 -12.97
N LYS A 147 18.76 15.74 -11.68
CA LYS A 147 19.82 16.63 -11.20
C LYS A 147 20.50 15.93 -10.01
N PRO A 148 21.82 16.06 -9.84
CA PRO A 148 22.52 15.49 -8.67
C PRO A 148 21.98 16.00 -7.33
N SER A 149 21.34 17.17 -7.32
CA SER A 149 20.72 17.77 -6.14
C SER A 149 19.31 17.26 -5.84
N LEU A 150 18.77 16.31 -6.61
CA LEU A 150 17.46 15.73 -6.32
C LEU A 150 17.53 14.91 -5.03
N LEU A 151 16.51 15.09 -4.19
CA LEU A 151 16.39 14.34 -2.94
C LEU A 151 16.11 12.87 -3.25
N SER A 152 16.60 11.94 -2.41
CA SER A 152 16.49 10.49 -2.63
C SER A 152 15.06 10.05 -2.95
N TYR A 153 14.06 10.58 -2.23
CA TYR A 153 12.65 10.25 -2.47
C TYR A 153 12.14 10.62 -3.88
N MET A 154 12.82 11.53 -4.58
CA MET A 154 12.48 11.93 -5.95
C MET A 154 13.11 11.04 -7.02
N LEU A 155 13.95 10.06 -6.66
CA LEU A 155 14.58 9.13 -7.59
C LEU A 155 13.83 7.79 -7.58
N LEU A 156 13.61 7.21 -8.75
CA LEU A 156 13.06 5.87 -8.90
C LEU A 156 14.21 4.86 -9.03
N THR A 157 14.60 4.26 -7.91
CA THR A 157 15.67 3.24 -7.85
C THR A 157 15.10 1.84 -8.11
N PRO A 158 15.92 0.85 -8.52
CA PRO A 158 15.50 -0.54 -8.64
C PRO A 158 14.81 -1.07 -7.37
N ALA A 159 15.31 -0.69 -6.19
CA ALA A 159 14.68 -1.07 -4.92
C ALA A 159 13.25 -0.51 -4.76
N LYS A 160 12.98 0.71 -5.23
CA LYS A 160 11.62 1.27 -5.22
C LYS A 160 10.68 0.59 -6.21
N PHE A 161 11.20 0.14 -7.35
CA PHE A 161 10.45 -0.73 -8.27
C PHE A 161 10.13 -2.07 -7.61
N ALA A 162 11.11 -2.71 -6.98
CA ALA A 162 10.93 -3.97 -6.25
C ALA A 162 9.90 -3.86 -5.12
N CYS A 163 9.97 -2.79 -4.32
CA CYS A 163 8.98 -2.48 -3.29
C CYS A 163 7.58 -2.31 -3.90
N TRP A 164 7.45 -1.49 -4.94
CA TRP A 164 6.17 -1.27 -5.61
C TRP A 164 5.56 -2.58 -6.11
N TYR A 165 6.33 -3.42 -6.81
CA TYR A 165 5.87 -4.72 -7.29
C TYR A 165 5.44 -5.65 -6.15
N SER A 166 6.25 -5.76 -5.10
CA SER A 166 6.00 -6.65 -3.98
C SER A 166 4.70 -6.31 -3.23
N HIS A 167 4.41 -5.02 -3.06
CA HIS A 167 3.13 -4.58 -2.49
C HIS A 167 1.96 -4.75 -3.45
N LEU A 168 2.16 -4.58 -4.78
CA LEU A 168 1.11 -4.89 -5.74
C LEU A 168 0.69 -6.36 -5.65
N ASP A 169 1.63 -7.30 -5.50
CA ASP A 169 1.31 -8.74 -5.33
C ASP A 169 0.46 -8.97 -4.08
N ALA A 170 0.83 -8.38 -2.94
CA ALA A 170 0.03 -8.47 -1.72
C ALA A 170 -1.38 -7.90 -1.92
N ILE A 171 -1.50 -6.73 -2.55
CA ILE A 171 -2.80 -6.07 -2.80
C ILE A 171 -3.64 -6.88 -3.79
N GLN A 172 -3.03 -7.50 -4.80
CA GLN A 172 -3.71 -8.39 -5.74
C GLN A 172 -4.34 -9.60 -5.05
N ARG A 173 -3.66 -10.18 -4.06
CA ARG A 173 -4.23 -11.29 -3.26
C ARG A 173 -5.47 -10.86 -2.50
N VAL A 174 -5.49 -9.63 -1.96
CA VAL A 174 -6.68 -9.07 -1.32
C VAL A 174 -7.78 -8.79 -2.35
N ALA A 175 -7.44 -8.23 -3.50
CA ALA A 175 -8.41 -7.93 -4.56
C ALA A 175 -9.05 -9.20 -5.16
N ALA A 176 -8.31 -10.32 -5.18
CA ALA A 176 -8.78 -11.62 -5.62
C ALA A 176 -9.65 -12.33 -4.58
N TYR A 177 -9.72 -11.82 -3.34
CA TYR A 177 -10.60 -12.37 -2.32
C TYR A 177 -12.06 -12.23 -2.76
N ASP A 178 -12.78 -13.34 -2.66
CA ASP A 178 -14.19 -13.42 -3.02
C ASP A 178 -15.06 -13.24 -1.78
N ASP A 179 -15.58 -12.02 -1.60
CA ASP A 179 -16.47 -11.65 -0.50
C ASP A 179 -17.82 -12.40 -0.53
N SER A 180 -18.13 -13.11 -1.62
CA SER A 180 -19.33 -13.96 -1.73
C SER A 180 -19.19 -15.31 -1.02
N LEU A 181 -17.96 -15.72 -0.66
CA LEU A 181 -17.68 -16.96 0.06
C LEU A 181 -17.68 -16.80 1.59
N ALA A 182 -18.23 -15.71 2.11
CA ALA A 182 -18.19 -15.40 3.54
C ALA A 182 -18.76 -16.53 4.41
N ASP A 183 -17.98 -16.90 5.43
CA ASP A 183 -18.34 -17.83 6.49
C ASP A 183 -19.68 -17.49 7.15
N ALA A 184 -20.34 -18.54 7.64
CA ALA A 184 -21.70 -18.53 8.17
C ALA A 184 -21.92 -17.65 9.43
N ASP A 185 -20.86 -17.14 10.06
CA ASP A 185 -20.93 -16.38 11.31
C ASP A 185 -20.76 -14.87 11.07
N GLY A 186 -21.88 -14.18 10.94
CA GLY A 186 -22.01 -12.76 10.58
C GLY A 186 -21.44 -11.73 11.57
N GLY A 187 -20.12 -11.56 11.63
CA GLY A 187 -19.49 -10.51 12.44
C GLY A 187 -18.20 -9.92 11.88
N GLY A 188 -18.29 -8.94 10.97
CA GLY A 188 -17.17 -8.08 10.56
C GLY A 188 -17.20 -7.67 9.08
N PRO A 189 -16.56 -6.55 8.69
CA PRO A 189 -16.43 -6.16 7.28
C PRO A 189 -15.65 -7.26 6.54
N ARG A 190 -16.38 -8.00 5.70
CA ARG A 190 -15.91 -9.20 5.00
C ARG A 190 -14.65 -8.89 4.18
N GLY A 191 -13.63 -9.74 4.31
CA GLY A 191 -12.47 -9.78 3.43
C GLY A 191 -11.37 -8.74 3.64
N ALA A 192 -11.48 -7.84 4.62
CA ALA A 192 -10.42 -6.89 4.91
C ALA A 192 -9.11 -7.61 5.28
N ALA A 193 -7.99 -7.14 4.75
CA ALA A 193 -6.67 -7.71 5.03
C ALA A 193 -5.71 -6.65 5.56
N LEU A 194 -4.88 -7.05 6.52
CA LEU A 194 -3.75 -6.27 7.01
C LEU A 194 -2.50 -6.63 6.20
N ILE A 195 -1.78 -5.64 5.69
CA ILE A 195 -0.49 -5.79 5.01
C ILE A 195 0.59 -5.13 5.86
N LEU A 196 1.63 -5.89 6.18
CA LEU A 196 2.80 -5.48 6.96
C LEU A 196 4.08 -5.61 6.14
N GLU A 197 5.04 -4.72 6.35
CA GLU A 197 6.44 -4.94 5.99
C GLU A 197 7.12 -5.84 7.05
N ASP A 198 8.30 -6.37 6.74
CA ASP A 198 9.00 -7.36 7.58
C ASP A 198 9.90 -6.77 8.67
N ASP A 199 9.84 -5.46 8.86
CA ASP A 199 10.59 -4.74 9.87
C ASP A 199 9.67 -3.94 10.80
N VAL A 200 8.49 -4.46 11.15
CA VAL A 200 7.53 -3.79 12.03
C VAL A 200 7.59 -4.23 13.50
N ASP A 201 7.13 -3.35 14.37
CA ASP A 201 6.67 -3.62 15.74
C ASP A 201 5.22 -3.18 15.89
N MET A 202 4.49 -3.75 16.86
CA MET A 202 3.10 -3.43 17.12
C MET A 202 2.85 -3.22 18.62
N GLU A 203 1.83 -2.43 18.96
CA GLU A 203 1.36 -2.36 20.35
C GLU A 203 0.97 -3.76 20.87
N ARG A 204 1.38 -4.11 22.09
CA ARG A 204 1.01 -5.38 22.73
C ARG A 204 -0.50 -5.60 22.83
N ASP A 205 -1.25 -4.52 23.00
CA ASP A 205 -2.72 -4.51 23.10
C ASP A 205 -3.40 -4.05 21.80
N VAL A 206 -2.72 -4.18 20.65
CA VAL A 206 -3.20 -3.76 19.32
C VAL A 206 -4.61 -4.26 19.00
N ARG A 207 -4.99 -5.47 19.43
CA ARG A 207 -6.35 -6.02 19.24
C ARG A 207 -7.42 -5.18 19.92
N GLY A 208 -7.22 -4.84 21.20
CA GLY A 208 -8.15 -4.03 21.98
C GLY A 208 -8.28 -2.63 21.40
N ARG A 209 -7.14 -2.05 21.03
CA ARG A 209 -7.02 -0.75 20.37
C ARG A 209 -7.76 -0.70 19.03
N LEU A 210 -7.55 -1.69 18.16
CA LEU A 210 -8.25 -1.79 16.88
C LEU A 210 -9.75 -1.94 17.08
N ARG A 211 -10.20 -2.78 18.01
CA ARG A 211 -11.62 -2.98 18.29
C ARG A 211 -12.35 -1.67 18.61
N GLU A 212 -11.72 -0.76 19.36
CA GLU A 212 -12.32 0.54 19.70
C GLU A 212 -12.44 1.43 18.46
N VAL A 213 -11.41 1.50 17.62
CA VAL A 213 -11.38 2.46 16.50
C VAL A 213 -11.91 1.92 15.17
N TRP A 214 -12.03 0.60 15.00
CA TRP A 214 -12.49 0.03 13.73
C TRP A 214 -13.96 0.33 13.45
N SER A 215 -14.78 0.37 14.51
CA SER A 215 -16.22 0.60 14.42
C SER A 215 -16.62 1.99 13.91
N VAL A 216 -15.71 2.96 13.88
CA VAL A 216 -15.99 4.33 13.41
C VAL A 216 -15.74 4.52 11.92
N LEU A 217 -15.15 3.53 11.24
CA LEU A 217 -14.89 3.58 9.80
C LEU A 217 -16.21 3.55 9.02
N PRO A 218 -16.32 4.30 7.90
CA PRO A 218 -17.49 4.21 7.03
C PRO A 218 -17.45 2.93 6.19
N ASP A 219 -18.60 2.32 5.89
CA ASP A 219 -18.68 1.01 5.20
C ASP A 219 -17.89 0.91 3.87
N ASP A 220 -17.66 2.03 3.19
CA ASP A 220 -17.00 2.12 1.90
C ASP A 220 -15.57 2.71 1.99
N TRP A 221 -14.83 2.38 3.05
CA TRP A 221 -13.39 2.69 3.16
C TRP A 221 -12.55 1.83 2.20
N ASP A 222 -11.43 2.39 1.70
CA ASP A 222 -10.51 1.68 0.79
C ASP A 222 -9.27 1.16 1.50
N ILE A 223 -8.64 2.04 2.28
CA ILE A 223 -7.37 1.79 2.94
C ILE A 223 -7.35 2.47 4.31
N VAL A 224 -6.78 1.79 5.30
CA VAL A 224 -6.55 2.33 6.64
C VAL A 224 -5.08 2.18 6.97
N PHE A 225 -4.37 3.27 7.26
CA PHE A 225 -2.98 3.25 7.70
C PHE A 225 -2.92 3.04 9.20
N LEU A 226 -2.38 1.89 9.63
CA LEU A 226 -2.15 1.58 11.05
C LEU A 226 -0.80 2.13 11.52
N GLY A 227 0.10 2.37 10.58
CA GLY A 227 1.35 3.06 10.80
C GLY A 227 1.63 4.00 9.65
N HIS A 228 2.18 5.17 9.97
CA HIS A 228 2.57 6.18 8.99
C HIS A 228 3.83 6.90 9.47
N CYS A 229 4.51 7.55 8.52
CA CYS A 229 5.65 8.40 8.81
C CYS A 229 5.42 9.79 8.21
N TRP A 230 6.14 10.79 8.73
CA TRP A 230 6.43 12.03 8.02
C TRP A 230 5.23 12.79 7.43
N SER A 231 4.08 12.64 8.08
CA SER A 231 2.80 13.24 7.73
C SER A 231 2.08 13.67 9.01
N ASN A 232 1.11 14.57 8.87
CA ASN A 232 0.24 14.97 9.97
C ASN A 232 -1.13 14.37 9.74
N GLU A 233 -1.28 13.10 10.07
CA GLU A 233 -2.54 12.37 9.86
C GLU A 233 -3.65 12.81 10.84
N ALA A 234 -3.31 13.58 11.88
CA ALA A 234 -4.28 14.28 12.72
C ALA A 234 -4.76 15.62 12.11
N ARG A 235 -4.39 15.95 10.86
CA ARG A 235 -4.74 17.22 10.21
C ARG A 235 -6.25 17.42 10.11
N TYR A 236 -6.98 16.37 9.77
CA TYR A 236 -8.44 16.42 9.67
C TYR A 236 -9.07 16.00 11.00
N PRO A 237 -10.31 16.42 11.33
CA PRO A 237 -10.97 16.01 12.56
C PRO A 237 -11.14 14.49 12.66
N ALA A 238 -11.04 13.96 13.89
CA ALA A 238 -11.32 12.55 14.15
C ALA A 238 -12.76 12.17 13.77
N LEU A 239 -12.94 10.97 13.23
CA LEU A 239 -14.25 10.37 13.03
C LEU A 239 -14.95 10.18 14.38
N ARG A 240 -16.27 10.30 14.37
CA ARG A 240 -17.10 10.10 15.56
C ARG A 240 -17.93 8.85 15.39
N ALA A 241 -17.96 8.01 16.43
CA ALA A 241 -18.84 6.86 16.49
C ALA A 241 -20.31 7.30 16.31
N ARG A 242 -21.00 6.74 15.31
CA ARG A 242 -22.46 6.90 15.19
C ARG A 242 -23.13 5.97 16.19
N GLY A 243 -23.44 6.50 17.38
CA GLY A 243 -24.27 5.80 18.37
C GLY A 243 -23.58 4.71 19.19
N ALA A 244 -22.33 4.34 18.91
CA ALA A 244 -21.54 3.48 19.80
C ALA A 244 -20.92 4.31 20.93
N LYS A 245 -21.09 3.89 22.18
CA LYS A 245 -20.31 4.41 23.29
C LYS A 245 -18.88 3.92 23.11
N ALA A 246 -17.95 4.83 22.80
CA ALA A 246 -16.53 4.52 22.95
C ALA A 246 -16.32 3.99 24.36
N SER A 247 -15.62 2.86 24.49
CA SER A 247 -15.34 2.28 25.81
C SER A 247 -14.50 3.25 26.64
N GLY A 248 -13.74 4.13 25.98
CA GLY A 248 -12.87 5.12 26.60
C GLY A 248 -11.62 4.47 27.19
N LEU A 249 -11.36 3.19 26.87
CA LEU A 249 -10.15 2.49 27.30
C LEU A 249 -8.90 3.10 26.65
N TYR A 250 -9.03 3.55 25.40
CA TYR A 250 -7.95 4.18 24.64
C TYR A 250 -8.29 5.63 24.25
N PRO A 251 -8.37 6.56 25.21
CA PRO A 251 -8.91 7.91 24.98
C PRO A 251 -8.03 8.79 24.07
N LYS A 252 -6.78 8.40 23.83
CA LYS A 252 -5.85 9.08 22.92
C LYS A 252 -5.90 8.56 21.49
N MET A 253 -6.58 7.44 21.27
CA MET A 253 -6.67 6.78 19.99
C MET A 253 -7.88 7.28 19.20
N SER A 254 -7.66 7.55 17.93
CA SER A 254 -8.71 8.02 17.03
C SER A 254 -8.39 7.69 15.58
N VAL A 255 -9.43 7.65 14.76
CA VAL A 255 -9.31 7.50 13.31
C VAL A 255 -9.60 8.82 12.65
N HIS A 256 -8.74 9.21 11.73
CA HIS A 256 -8.85 10.44 10.97
C HIS A 256 -8.93 10.11 9.48
N PRO A 257 -9.63 10.91 8.65
CA PRO A 257 -9.38 10.90 7.21
C PRO A 257 -7.88 11.11 6.96
N SER A 258 -7.27 10.28 6.11
CA SER A 258 -5.84 10.41 5.83
C SER A 258 -5.55 11.71 5.10
N PHE A 259 -4.39 12.32 5.36
CA PHE A 259 -3.98 13.53 4.67
C PHE A 259 -2.97 13.25 3.55
N ALA A 260 -1.83 12.68 3.92
CA ALA A 260 -0.74 12.39 2.99
C ALA A 260 0.16 11.31 3.60
N PRO A 261 -0.38 10.11 3.88
CA PRO A 261 0.32 9.07 4.61
C PRO A 261 1.57 8.68 3.84
N LYS A 262 2.70 8.63 4.54
CA LYS A 262 3.97 8.13 3.99
C LYS A 262 4.38 6.89 4.76
N CYS A 263 5.30 6.15 4.16
CA CYS A 263 5.65 4.78 4.53
C CYS A 263 4.50 3.79 4.26
N THR A 264 4.85 2.54 3.99
CA THR A 264 3.93 1.46 3.62
C THR A 264 4.03 0.28 4.58
N HIS A 265 4.61 0.52 5.77
CA HIS A 265 4.97 -0.54 6.70
C HIS A 265 3.78 -1.24 7.35
N ALA A 266 2.63 -0.56 7.49
CA ALA A 266 1.43 -1.17 8.02
C ALA A 266 0.15 -0.47 7.56
N TYR A 267 -0.62 -1.16 6.72
CA TYR A 267 -1.90 -0.67 6.25
C TYR A 267 -2.88 -1.82 6.01
N ALA A 268 -4.15 -1.56 6.25
CA ALA A 268 -5.23 -2.47 5.94
C ALA A 268 -5.96 -2.02 4.66
N VAL A 269 -6.45 -2.98 3.90
CA VAL A 269 -7.20 -2.75 2.66
C VAL A 269 -8.47 -3.58 2.65
N SER A 270 -9.57 -2.97 2.20
CA SER A 270 -10.79 -3.71 1.88
C SER A 270 -10.63 -4.35 0.50
N PRO A 271 -11.34 -5.43 0.14
CA PRO A 271 -11.27 -6.02 -1.20
C PRO A 271 -11.63 -5.04 -2.31
N ALA A 272 -12.66 -4.21 -2.10
CA ALA A 272 -13.02 -3.12 -3.00
C ALA A 272 -11.90 -2.06 -3.09
N GLY A 273 -11.32 -1.70 -1.95
CA GLY A 273 -10.17 -0.80 -1.87
C GLY A 273 -8.95 -1.33 -2.61
N ALA A 274 -8.63 -2.62 -2.46
CA ALA A 274 -7.53 -3.29 -3.15
C ALA A 274 -7.71 -3.25 -4.67
N ARG A 275 -8.92 -3.52 -5.18
CA ARG A 275 -9.25 -3.36 -6.61
C ARG A 275 -9.07 -1.92 -7.08
N ARG A 276 -9.57 -0.95 -6.31
CA ARG A 276 -9.43 0.47 -6.63
C ARG A 276 -7.97 0.88 -6.64
N ILE A 277 -7.16 0.43 -5.68
CA ILE A 277 -5.73 0.70 -5.61
C ILE A 277 -5.02 0.14 -6.84
N LEU A 278 -5.28 -1.12 -7.21
CA LEU A 278 -4.69 -1.74 -8.41
C LEU A 278 -5.03 -0.97 -9.68
N LEU A 279 -6.30 -0.59 -9.88
CA LEU A 279 -6.72 0.19 -11.05
C LEU A 279 -5.97 1.52 -11.17
N HIS A 280 -5.64 2.16 -10.04
CA HIS A 280 -4.89 3.41 -10.04
C HIS A 280 -3.38 3.20 -10.15
N LEU A 281 -2.79 2.27 -9.38
CA LEU A 281 -1.35 2.01 -9.38
C LEU A 281 -0.86 1.34 -10.67
N LEU A 282 -1.75 0.65 -11.38
CA LEU A 282 -1.51 0.07 -12.69
C LEU A 282 -1.99 0.99 -13.82
N TYR A 283 -2.57 2.16 -13.49
CA TYR A 283 -3.00 3.11 -14.51
C TYR A 283 -1.76 3.56 -15.28
N PRO A 284 -1.67 3.30 -16.60
CA PRO A 284 -0.39 3.29 -17.29
C PRO A 284 0.45 4.58 -17.16
N PRO A 285 -0.10 5.82 -17.22
CA PRO A 285 0.72 7.03 -17.09
C PRO A 285 1.13 7.34 -15.64
N PHE A 286 0.49 6.71 -14.65
CA PHE A 286 0.78 6.85 -13.23
C PHE A 286 1.65 5.71 -12.66
N ALA A 287 1.59 4.52 -13.26
CA ALA A 287 2.31 3.35 -12.78
C ALA A 287 3.82 3.61 -12.68
N TYR A 288 4.40 3.27 -11.53
CA TYR A 288 5.82 3.50 -11.20
C TYR A 288 6.28 4.95 -11.44
N SER A 289 5.37 5.92 -11.31
CA SER A 289 5.69 7.36 -11.50
C SER A 289 6.48 7.99 -10.37
N ARG A 290 6.49 7.36 -9.20
CA ARG A 290 7.09 7.83 -7.95
C ARG A 290 7.37 6.64 -7.03
N ALA A 291 7.88 6.85 -5.83
CA ALA A 291 7.91 5.77 -4.85
C ALA A 291 6.46 5.40 -4.42
N LEU A 292 6.23 4.16 -3.97
CA LEU A 292 4.87 3.67 -3.68
C LEU A 292 4.17 4.49 -2.59
N ASP A 293 4.89 4.86 -1.54
CA ASP A 293 4.38 5.74 -0.46
C ASP A 293 3.93 7.10 -1.01
N GLN A 294 4.71 7.70 -1.94
CA GLN A 294 4.35 8.94 -2.61
C GLN A 294 3.15 8.76 -3.55
N ALA A 295 2.98 7.57 -4.12
CA ALA A 295 1.82 7.25 -4.94
C ALA A 295 0.56 7.18 -4.09
N PHE A 296 0.60 6.49 -2.95
CA PHE A 296 -0.51 6.49 -1.99
C PHE A 296 -0.83 7.90 -1.49
N ALA A 297 0.18 8.67 -1.05
CA ALA A 297 -0.03 10.05 -0.62
C ALA A 297 -0.73 10.89 -1.70
N TRP A 298 -0.32 10.76 -2.96
CA TRP A 298 -0.96 11.44 -4.09
C TRP A 298 -2.42 11.00 -4.30
N LEU A 299 -2.68 9.69 -4.31
CA LEU A 299 -4.04 9.16 -4.50
C LEU A 299 -4.99 9.56 -3.36
N VAL A 300 -4.47 9.67 -2.12
CA VAL A 300 -5.22 10.19 -0.97
C VAL A 300 -5.51 11.68 -1.14
N GLN A 301 -4.49 12.50 -1.40
CA GLN A 301 -4.65 13.95 -1.53
C GLN A 301 -5.56 14.37 -2.70
N THR A 302 -5.59 13.56 -3.76
CA THR A 302 -6.45 13.78 -4.93
C THR A 302 -7.85 13.16 -4.79
N GLY A 303 -8.19 12.59 -3.63
CA GLY A 303 -9.52 12.04 -3.34
C GLY A 303 -9.86 10.76 -4.11
N ARG A 304 -8.85 10.08 -4.64
CA ARG A 304 -8.99 8.84 -5.44
C ARG A 304 -9.16 7.61 -4.56
N LEU A 305 -8.64 7.67 -3.33
CA LEU A 305 -8.83 6.67 -2.30
C LEU A 305 -9.58 7.27 -1.12
N ARG A 306 -10.55 6.52 -0.59
CA ARG A 306 -11.18 6.77 0.70
C ARG A 306 -10.28 6.21 1.80
N ALA A 307 -9.30 7.00 2.19
CA ALA A 307 -8.24 6.61 3.10
C ALA A 307 -8.43 7.17 4.51
N PHE A 308 -8.07 6.36 5.51
CA PHE A 308 -8.10 6.74 6.91
C PHE A 308 -6.79 6.35 7.60
N SER A 309 -6.46 7.03 8.68
CA SER A 309 -5.24 6.79 9.46
C SER A 309 -5.59 6.68 10.93
N VAL A 310 -5.01 5.68 11.62
CA VAL A 310 -5.07 5.58 13.07
C VAL A 310 -4.03 6.51 13.68
N VAL A 311 -4.44 7.29 14.67
CA VAL A 311 -3.56 8.22 15.39
C VAL A 311 -3.75 8.01 16.90
N PRO A 312 -2.68 7.77 17.68
CA PRO A 312 -1.29 7.53 17.23
C PRO A 312 -1.14 6.22 16.45
N SER A 313 0.00 6.04 15.76
CA SER A 313 0.31 4.80 15.03
C SER A 313 0.28 3.58 15.96
N LEU A 314 -0.33 2.49 15.52
CA LEU A 314 -0.37 1.19 16.20
C LEU A 314 0.80 0.28 15.83
N VAL A 315 1.43 0.60 14.70
CA VAL A 315 2.52 -0.17 14.11
C VAL A 315 3.60 0.81 13.66
N VAL A 316 4.85 0.51 14.01
CA VAL A 316 6.03 1.32 13.64
C VAL A 316 7.09 0.42 13.01
N GLN A 317 8.09 0.95 12.31
CA GLN A 317 9.21 0.13 11.85
C GLN A 317 10.36 0.08 12.88
N HIS A 318 10.87 -1.11 13.12
CA HIS A 318 12.15 -1.39 13.78
C HIS A 318 13.33 -0.96 12.89
N LYS A 319 14.06 0.07 13.32
CA LYS A 319 15.30 0.53 12.65
C LYS A 319 16.55 -0.10 13.24
N LEU A 320 16.49 -1.40 13.54
CA LEU A 320 17.66 -2.15 14.03
C LEU A 320 18.57 -2.60 12.88
N THR A 321 18.03 -2.70 11.67
CA THR A 321 18.78 -3.03 10.45
C THR A 321 18.59 -1.96 9.39
N GLY A 322 19.54 -1.82 8.46
CA GLY A 322 19.43 -0.88 7.36
C GLY A 322 18.24 -1.17 6.45
N SER A 323 17.70 -0.13 5.80
CA SER A 323 16.65 -0.20 4.79
C SER A 323 17.20 -0.77 3.48
N ASP A 324 16.45 -1.70 2.89
CA ASP A 324 16.72 -2.22 1.55
C ASP A 324 16.25 -1.26 0.44
N ILE A 325 15.48 -0.22 0.78
CA ILE A 325 14.78 0.65 -0.19
C ILE A 325 15.41 2.04 -0.31
N ASP A 326 15.71 2.69 0.82
CA ASP A 326 16.36 4.00 0.83
C ASP A 326 17.45 4.04 1.91
N GLY A 327 18.69 4.15 1.46
CA GLY A 327 19.84 4.26 2.35
C GLY A 327 19.81 5.54 3.20
N GLY A 328 19.11 6.61 2.83
CA GLY A 328 19.22 7.89 3.56
C GLY A 328 20.69 8.30 3.80
N GLU A 329 20.99 9.01 4.89
CA GLU A 329 22.36 9.43 5.23
C GLU A 329 23.23 8.29 5.82
N ASN A 330 22.67 7.18 6.34
CA ASN A 330 23.42 6.13 7.07
C ASN A 330 22.82 4.70 6.98
N GLY A 331 22.04 4.39 5.96
CA GLY A 331 21.31 3.12 5.80
C GLY A 331 20.03 2.96 6.62
N LEU A 332 19.76 3.82 7.62
CA LEU A 332 18.68 3.61 8.60
C LEU A 332 17.36 4.31 8.23
N GLY A 333 17.27 4.93 7.05
CA GLY A 333 16.21 5.89 6.77
C GLY A 333 16.20 7.03 7.78
N SER A 334 15.04 7.62 8.03
CA SER A 334 14.85 8.82 8.86
C SER A 334 14.27 8.60 10.25
N GLY A 335 14.46 9.53 11.19
CA GLY A 335 13.87 9.40 12.54
C GLY A 335 12.34 9.33 12.54
N TRP A 336 11.77 8.47 13.40
CA TRP A 336 10.32 8.35 13.61
C TRP A 336 9.76 9.51 14.42
N LYS A 337 8.54 9.93 14.08
CA LYS A 337 7.75 10.87 14.88
C LYS A 337 7.00 10.17 16.01
N ASP A 338 6.53 8.94 15.76
CA ASP A 338 5.70 8.16 16.68
C ASP A 338 6.52 7.06 17.36
N ARG A 339 6.15 6.73 18.61
CA ARG A 339 6.66 5.60 19.38
C ARG A 339 5.48 4.81 19.91
N LEU A 340 5.62 3.49 19.95
CA LEU A 340 4.66 2.64 20.64
C LEU A 340 4.70 2.92 22.14
N GLU A 341 3.54 2.90 22.79
CA GLU A 341 3.43 2.98 24.24
C GLU A 341 3.98 1.70 24.88
N HIS A 342 3.62 0.54 24.33
CA HIS A 342 3.99 -0.78 24.81
C HIS A 342 4.30 -1.74 23.63
N GLY A 343 5.36 -1.45 22.88
CA GLY A 343 5.87 -2.34 21.82
C GLY A 343 6.30 -3.72 22.34
N VAL A 344 6.46 -4.67 21.41
CA VAL A 344 6.79 -6.08 21.73
C VAL A 344 8.28 -6.27 21.94
#